data_AF-A0A1R2AMR8-F1
#
_entry.id   AF-A0A1R2AMR8-F1
#
_cell.length_a   1.000
_cell.length_b   1.000
_cell.length_c   1.000
_cell.angle_alpha   90.00
_cell.angle_beta   90.00
_cell.angle_gamma   90.00
#
_symmetry.space_group_name_H-M   'P 1'
#
loop_
_entity.id
_entity.type
_entity.pdbx_description
1 polymer ?
#
loop_
_entity_poly.entity_id
_entity_poly.type
_entity_poly.pdbx_seq_one_letter_code
_entity_poly.pdbx_strand_id
1 'polypeptide(L)'
;MKNRFEISIGEVEGLEYGNYEYKITLDTMEQFLYDTNIFELQGDGNFSFALLQNNFILGGFTIPISSLRKTPKTWFPLSNPFKELTNMPNSIEGPRISFEVRPLSLNTVIEISESSKESSMYSSRILEDNTLITTLKQEITQKNDIIFGLEEVIEKTQGENLRLQNIVDDLAENFYKFQNENKERTDILIEENTGIRAQIAGYEQMKIRLTEEVASLKRTIEILQYKLGLREITSEKIEVWDMEGFMSRLKESEGKRRELQQVLNSSNNSWHDIKVNNHTQMYLEKENKNLISRVKTLTEQIAENSQLTDVAEDPYFMKQMHNLSIKLTHAKEKNKELKGQMEALKSENEQYEDIIERYRNDLSKQAEENSDLSGQLKSALGKIPKRDEKVDPIDKALKQYFKDTQSKNPFVKIAEGIYNYGNKRLAFNLKNGIPVVRVGGGYMFVDEFLKMYNTHYKKKEETPIRSQSLESKSQSTLRIKGKVDNESEIKTNEIDSPGGGNEIKILKRVPRQVFIP
;
A
#
# COMPACT_ATOMS: atom_id res chain seq x y z
N MET A 1 -12.22 -26.11 25.87
CA MET A 1 -11.23 -26.00 24.78
C MET A 1 -9.93 -26.60 25.27
N LYS A 2 -9.45 -27.70 24.66
CA LYS A 2 -8.36 -28.52 25.24
C LYS A 2 -6.95 -28.00 24.96
N ASN A 3 -6.81 -27.04 24.03
CA ASN A 3 -5.50 -26.62 23.57
C ASN A 3 -5.33 -25.10 23.63
N ARG A 4 -4.41 -24.66 24.49
CA ARG A 4 -3.89 -23.29 24.58
C ARG A 4 -2.37 -23.37 24.54
N PHE A 5 -1.74 -22.70 23.59
CA PHE A 5 -0.28 -22.66 23.46
C PHE A 5 0.14 -21.32 22.88
N GLU A 6 1.32 -20.89 23.29
CA GLU A 6 2.02 -19.71 22.82
C GLU A 6 2.99 -20.15 21.73
N ILE A 7 2.90 -19.56 20.54
CA ILE A 7 3.89 -19.76 19.47
C ILE A 7 4.74 -18.52 19.37
N SER A 8 6.06 -18.71 19.41
CA SER A 8 7.03 -17.69 19.04
C SER A 8 7.66 -17.99 17.68
N ILE A 9 7.60 -17.04 16.77
CA ILE A 9 8.29 -17.08 15.47
C ILE A 9 9.74 -16.65 15.70
N GLY A 10 10.66 -17.56 15.41
CA GLY A 10 12.10 -17.32 15.49
C GLY A 10 12.69 -16.89 14.14
N GLU A 11 13.87 -17.42 13.85
CA GLU A 11 14.63 -17.07 12.65
C GLU A 11 14.07 -17.71 11.37
N VAL A 12 14.21 -16.98 10.27
CA VAL A 12 13.99 -17.45 8.89
C VAL A 12 15.36 -17.67 8.25
N GLU A 13 15.61 -18.86 7.73
CA GLU A 13 16.85 -19.22 7.02
C GLU A 13 16.57 -19.59 5.56
N GLY A 14 17.55 -19.36 4.69
CA GLY A 14 17.48 -19.74 3.28
C GLY A 14 16.70 -18.78 2.37
N LEU A 15 16.27 -17.63 2.89
CA LEU A 15 15.72 -16.51 2.12
C LEU A 15 16.65 -15.29 2.25
N GLU A 16 16.65 -14.42 1.24
CA GLU A 16 17.39 -13.15 1.30
C GLU A 16 16.81 -12.25 2.39
N TYR A 17 17.67 -11.58 3.17
CA TYR A 17 17.26 -10.68 4.25
C TYR A 17 16.18 -9.69 3.79
N GLY A 18 15.07 -9.61 4.52
CA GLY A 18 13.96 -8.73 4.19
C GLY A 18 12.97 -8.54 5.33
N ASN A 19 12.14 -7.51 5.21
CA ASN A 19 10.98 -7.31 6.08
C ASN A 19 9.90 -8.30 5.66
N TYR A 20 9.67 -9.32 6.48
CA TYR A 20 8.64 -10.32 6.23
C TYR A 20 7.37 -10.04 7.03
N GLU A 21 6.24 -10.31 6.41
CA GLU A 21 4.93 -10.33 7.05
C GLU A 21 4.48 -11.77 7.26
N TYR A 22 3.79 -12.03 8.37
CA TYR A 22 3.34 -13.38 8.73
C TYR A 22 1.82 -13.45 8.66
N LYS A 23 1.32 -14.46 7.93
CA LYS A 23 -0.10 -14.77 7.85
C LYS A 23 -0.36 -16.13 8.45
N ILE A 24 -1.31 -16.18 9.38
CA ILE A 24 -1.69 -17.38 10.09
C ILE A 24 -3.16 -17.65 9.87
N THR A 25 -3.48 -18.90 9.56
CA THR A 25 -4.87 -19.33 9.36
C THR A 25 -5.11 -20.61 10.14
N LEU A 26 -6.07 -20.54 11.05
CA LEU A 26 -6.74 -21.68 11.65
C LEU A 26 -8.03 -21.93 10.86
N ASP A 27 -8.52 -23.18 10.84
CA ASP A 27 -9.72 -23.58 10.08
C ASP A 27 -10.95 -22.66 10.29
N THR A 28 -11.01 -21.92 11.40
CA THR A 28 -12.10 -20.97 11.71
C THR A 28 -11.67 -19.51 11.89
N MET A 29 -10.38 -19.19 11.76
CA MET A 29 -9.87 -17.84 12.05
C MET A 29 -8.63 -17.51 11.23
N GLU A 30 -8.63 -16.36 10.58
CA GLU A 30 -7.48 -15.80 9.86
C GLU A 30 -6.94 -14.59 10.62
N GLN A 31 -5.63 -14.56 10.88
CA GLN A 31 -4.98 -13.47 11.60
C GLN A 31 -3.70 -13.06 10.87
N PHE A 32 -3.57 -11.76 10.62
CA PHE A 32 -2.34 -11.15 10.12
C PHE A 32 -1.53 -10.62 11.30
N LEU A 33 -0.24 -10.93 11.32
CA LEU A 33 0.68 -10.48 12.36
C LEU A 33 1.66 -9.49 11.74
N TYR A 34 1.58 -8.23 12.17
CA TYR A 34 2.44 -7.16 11.69
C TYR A 34 3.56 -6.81 12.69
N ASP A 35 3.31 -6.95 14.01
CA ASP A 35 4.21 -6.38 15.03
C ASP A 35 4.60 -7.34 16.18
N THR A 36 4.04 -8.55 16.24
CA THR A 36 4.30 -9.48 17.35
C THR A 36 4.77 -10.85 16.87
N ASN A 37 5.95 -11.26 17.34
CA ASN A 37 6.48 -12.61 17.09
C ASN A 37 5.85 -13.67 17.99
N ILE A 38 4.92 -13.29 18.87
CA ILE A 38 4.29 -14.17 19.86
C ILE A 38 2.77 -14.08 19.70
N PHE A 39 2.10 -15.22 19.67
CA PHE A 39 0.65 -15.27 19.64
C PHE A 39 0.11 -16.53 20.32
N GLU A 40 -1.11 -16.39 20.86
CA GLU A 40 -1.81 -17.45 21.55
C GLU A 40 -2.81 -18.12 20.61
N LEU A 41 -2.74 -19.44 20.49
CA LEU A 41 -3.72 -20.20 19.74
C LEU A 41 -4.60 -21.04 20.64
N GLN A 42 -5.90 -20.99 20.37
CA GLN A 42 -6.91 -21.82 21.01
C GLN A 42 -7.77 -22.50 19.93
N GLY A 43 -7.65 -23.83 19.81
CA GLY A 43 -8.44 -24.56 18.82
C GLY A 43 -8.02 -26.02 18.61
N ASP A 44 -8.84 -26.69 17.80
CA ASP A 44 -8.56 -27.98 17.16
C ASP A 44 -8.58 -27.74 15.64
N GLY A 45 -7.89 -28.57 14.84
CA GLY A 45 -7.85 -28.45 13.38
C GLY A 45 -6.45 -28.27 12.81
N ASN A 46 -6.38 -27.66 11.62
CA ASN A 46 -5.14 -27.36 10.92
C ASN A 46 -4.65 -25.95 11.22
N PHE A 47 -3.35 -25.83 11.45
CA PHE A 47 -2.62 -24.58 11.54
C PHE A 47 -1.90 -24.36 10.21
N SER A 48 -2.23 -23.28 9.52
CA SER A 48 -1.55 -22.86 8.29
C SER A 48 -0.74 -21.60 8.55
N PHE A 49 0.49 -21.60 8.05
CA PHE A 49 1.41 -20.47 8.12
C PHE A 49 1.88 -20.09 6.73
N ALA A 50 1.89 -18.78 6.44
CA ALA A 50 2.45 -18.23 5.23
C ALA A 50 3.38 -17.05 5.55
N LEU A 51 4.53 -17.03 4.89
CA LEU A 51 5.49 -15.94 4.89
C LEU A 51 5.24 -15.06 3.67
N LEU A 52 5.09 -13.76 3.88
CA LEU A 52 4.85 -12.78 2.82
C LEU A 52 5.96 -11.73 2.77
N GLN A 53 6.18 -11.19 1.57
CA GLN A 53 7.00 -9.99 1.35
C GLN A 53 6.30 -9.14 0.28
N ASN A 54 5.98 -7.89 0.62
CA ASN A 54 5.26 -6.96 -0.28
C ASN A 54 3.95 -7.57 -0.85
N ASN A 55 3.13 -8.21 -0.01
CA ASN A 55 1.94 -8.98 -0.39
C ASN A 55 2.16 -10.23 -1.29
N PHE A 56 3.40 -10.64 -1.56
CA PHE A 56 3.70 -11.88 -2.27
C PHE A 56 4.01 -13.02 -1.29
N ILE A 57 3.38 -14.17 -1.48
CA ILE A 57 3.62 -15.37 -0.67
C ILE A 57 4.96 -15.98 -1.08
N LEU A 58 5.97 -15.90 -0.20
CA LEU A 58 7.28 -16.51 -0.40
C LEU A 58 7.25 -18.02 -0.17
N GLY A 59 6.47 -18.47 0.82
CA GLY A 59 6.28 -19.87 1.13
C GLY A 59 5.46 -20.08 2.40
N GLY A 60 5.06 -21.32 2.65
CA GLY A 60 4.25 -21.66 3.83
C GLY A 60 4.01 -23.16 3.96
N PHE A 61 3.30 -23.53 5.02
CA PHE A 61 2.96 -24.92 5.32
C PHE A 61 1.65 -25.00 6.11
N THR A 62 1.06 -26.19 6.12
CA THR A 62 -0.13 -26.51 6.94
C THR A 62 0.17 -27.75 7.77
N ILE A 63 -0.08 -27.72 9.08
CA ILE A 63 0.15 -28.84 10.01
C ILE A 63 -1.02 -28.98 11.00
N PRO A 64 -1.43 -30.20 11.37
CA PRO A 64 -2.42 -30.39 12.43
C PRO A 64 -1.93 -29.81 13.77
N ILE A 65 -2.80 -29.08 14.49
CA ILE A 65 -2.50 -28.50 15.81
C ILE A 65 -2.03 -29.57 16.82
N SER A 66 -2.56 -30.79 16.69
CA SER A 66 -2.17 -31.93 17.53
C SER A 66 -0.70 -32.34 17.37
N SER A 67 -0.12 -32.12 16.18
CA SER A 67 1.30 -32.38 15.90
C SER A 67 2.20 -31.27 16.43
N LEU A 68 1.74 -30.02 16.43
CA LEU A 68 2.50 -28.84 16.83
C LEU A 68 2.89 -28.83 18.32
N ARG A 69 2.12 -29.50 19.17
CA ARG A 69 2.36 -29.59 20.63
C ARG A 69 3.60 -30.37 21.03
N LYS A 70 4.07 -31.27 20.17
CA LYS A 70 5.13 -32.23 20.55
C LYS A 70 6.53 -31.66 20.36
N THR A 71 6.63 -30.42 19.92
CA THR A 71 7.86 -29.81 19.41
C THR A 71 8.11 -28.46 20.09
N PRO A 72 8.97 -28.39 21.12
CA PRO A 72 9.19 -27.14 21.86
C PRO A 72 9.91 -26.08 21.01
N LYS A 73 10.86 -26.47 20.16
CA LYS A 73 11.48 -25.60 19.15
C LYS A 73 11.83 -26.44 17.93
N THR A 74 11.27 -26.13 16.76
CA THR A 74 11.53 -26.92 15.54
C THR A 74 11.47 -26.06 14.28
N TRP A 75 12.26 -26.46 13.29
CA TRP A 75 12.28 -25.85 11.97
C TRP A 75 11.13 -26.41 11.11
N PHE A 76 10.53 -25.55 10.30
CA PHE A 76 9.49 -25.89 9.34
C PHE A 76 9.92 -25.46 7.93
N PRO A 77 9.74 -26.30 6.90
CA PRO A 77 10.06 -25.93 5.54
C PRO A 77 9.10 -24.86 5.02
N LEU A 78 9.63 -23.87 4.30
CA LEU A 78 8.85 -22.90 3.56
C LEU A 78 8.80 -23.32 2.09
N SER A 79 7.61 -23.67 1.60
CA SER A 79 7.41 -24.00 0.19
C SER A 79 6.29 -23.18 -0.44
N ASN A 80 6.43 -22.88 -1.73
CA ASN A 80 5.37 -22.33 -2.56
C ASN A 80 5.18 -23.26 -3.78
N PRO A 81 4.05 -23.98 -3.90
CA PRO A 81 2.84 -23.92 -3.07
C PRO A 81 3.00 -24.51 -1.65
N PHE A 82 2.03 -24.24 -0.76
CA PHE A 82 2.03 -24.73 0.61
C PHE A 82 2.08 -26.25 0.66
N LYS A 83 2.95 -26.79 1.52
CA LYS A 83 3.04 -28.22 1.78
C LYS A 83 2.23 -28.59 3.01
N GLU A 84 1.34 -29.56 2.87
CA GLU A 84 0.69 -30.20 4.01
C GLU A 84 1.69 -31.12 4.72
N LEU A 85 1.99 -30.81 5.99
CA LEU A 85 2.89 -31.56 6.85
C LEU A 85 2.06 -32.49 7.73
N THR A 86 1.98 -33.75 7.35
CA THR A 86 1.37 -34.79 8.18
C THR A 86 2.31 -35.24 9.31
N ASN A 87 3.63 -35.16 9.08
CA ASN A 87 4.69 -35.48 10.03
C ASN A 87 5.82 -34.46 9.94
N MET A 88 6.56 -34.28 11.04
CA MET A 88 7.73 -33.42 11.07
C MET A 88 8.89 -34.05 10.30
N PRO A 89 9.49 -33.36 9.31
CA PRO A 89 10.65 -33.88 8.60
C PRO A 89 11.89 -33.91 9.52
N ASN A 90 12.65 -35.00 9.49
CA ASN A 90 13.87 -35.17 10.30
C ASN A 90 15.03 -34.26 9.83
N SER A 91 15.00 -33.81 8.58
CA SER A 91 15.96 -32.90 7.97
C SER A 91 15.25 -31.99 6.98
N ILE A 92 15.56 -30.69 7.02
CA ILE A 92 14.95 -29.69 6.12
C ILE A 92 16.06 -29.04 5.31
N GLU A 93 16.06 -29.31 4.00
CA GLU A 93 16.86 -28.60 3.01
C GLU A 93 16.07 -27.43 2.43
N GLY A 94 16.72 -26.28 2.23
CA GLY A 94 16.12 -25.08 1.66
C GLY A 94 15.53 -24.09 2.68
N PRO A 95 14.72 -23.13 2.19
CA PRO A 95 14.08 -22.12 3.02
C PRO A 95 13.28 -22.71 4.19
N ARG A 96 13.51 -22.19 5.40
CA ARG A 96 12.90 -22.71 6.62
C ARG A 96 12.68 -21.64 7.67
N ILE A 97 11.73 -21.88 8.57
CA ILE A 97 11.41 -20.99 9.68
C ILE A 97 11.40 -21.77 11.00
N SER A 98 11.94 -21.19 12.06
CA SER A 98 11.93 -21.82 13.39
C SER A 98 10.73 -21.34 14.21
N PHE A 99 9.95 -22.26 14.77
CA PHE A 99 8.93 -21.94 15.77
C PHE A 99 9.31 -22.51 17.12
N GLU A 100 9.04 -21.74 18.17
CA GLU A 100 9.04 -22.21 19.55
C GLU A 100 7.60 -22.28 20.06
N VAL A 101 7.17 -23.45 20.54
CA VAL A 101 5.79 -23.69 20.97
C VAL A 101 5.79 -23.99 22.46
N ARG A 102 5.23 -23.09 23.26
CA ARG A 102 5.12 -23.23 24.71
C ARG A 102 3.70 -23.62 25.10
N PRO A 103 3.49 -24.79 25.73
CA PRO A 103 2.18 -25.13 26.25
C PRO A 103 1.85 -24.18 27.41
N LEU A 104 0.71 -23.48 27.31
CA LEU A 104 0.21 -22.67 28.42
C LEU A 104 -0.50 -23.62 29.39
N SER A 105 0.10 -23.87 30.54
CA SER A 105 -0.58 -24.59 31.62
C SER A 105 -1.81 -23.77 32.03
N LEU A 106 -2.99 -24.37 31.92
CA LEU A 106 -4.17 -23.85 32.61
C LEU A 106 -3.79 -23.80 34.09
N ASN A 107 -3.57 -22.59 34.63
CA ASN A 107 -3.38 -22.41 36.06
C ASN A 107 -4.56 -23.09 36.75
N THR A 108 -4.31 -24.24 37.36
CA THR A 108 -5.25 -24.88 38.27
C THR A 108 -5.46 -23.86 39.37
N VAL A 109 -6.66 -23.28 39.43
CA VAL A 109 -7.12 -22.52 40.58
C VAL A 109 -6.91 -23.44 41.79
N ILE A 110 -5.89 -23.15 42.59
CA ILE A 110 -5.67 -23.82 43.87
C ILE A 110 -6.71 -23.21 44.79
N GLU A 111 -7.83 -23.90 44.97
CA GLU A 111 -8.73 -23.62 46.09
C GLU A 111 -7.96 -23.90 47.38
N ILE A 112 -7.47 -22.83 48.02
CA ILE A 112 -6.88 -22.89 49.35
C ILE A 112 -8.05 -23.15 50.31
N SER A 113 -8.23 -24.41 50.71
CA SER A 113 -9.10 -24.75 51.83
C SER A 113 -8.37 -24.43 53.13
N GLU A 114 -8.77 -23.34 53.78
CA GLU A 114 -8.36 -23.02 55.14
C GLU A 114 -8.82 -24.13 56.10
N SER A 115 -7.89 -24.99 56.50
CA SER A 115 -8.11 -25.94 57.60
C SER A 115 -7.65 -25.30 58.90
N SER A 116 -8.61 -24.76 59.65
CA SER A 116 -8.42 -24.28 61.02
C SER A 116 -8.07 -25.45 61.93
N LYS A 117 -6.83 -25.48 62.43
CA LYS A 117 -6.42 -26.34 63.54
C LYS A 117 -6.53 -25.54 64.83
N GLU A 118 -7.61 -25.79 65.57
CA GLU A 118 -7.73 -25.43 66.98
C GLU A 118 -6.62 -26.13 67.78
N SER A 119 -5.88 -25.34 68.57
CA SER A 119 -4.92 -25.81 69.56
C SER A 119 -5.44 -25.44 70.94
N SER A 120 -6.09 -26.39 71.62
CA SER A 120 -6.42 -26.32 73.03
C SER A 120 -5.38 -27.11 73.83
N MET A 121 -4.61 -26.46 74.71
CA MET A 121 -4.00 -27.09 75.90
C MET A 121 -3.31 -26.06 76.81
N TYR A 122 -3.35 -26.38 78.11
CA TYR A 122 -2.79 -25.73 79.32
C TYR A 122 -3.73 -24.70 79.99
N SER A 123 -4.50 -25.05 81.04
CA SER A 123 -4.23 -25.68 82.36
C SER A 123 -3.61 -24.73 83.40
N SER A 124 -4.52 -24.07 84.11
CA SER A 124 -4.61 -23.83 85.57
C SER A 124 -3.32 -23.77 86.40
N ARG A 125 -2.78 -22.57 86.60
CA ARG A 125 -2.20 -22.16 87.90
C ARG A 125 -2.72 -20.77 88.26
N ILE A 126 -3.63 -20.75 89.22
CA ILE A 126 -4.11 -19.57 89.95
C ILE A 126 -3.02 -19.19 90.98
N LEU A 127 -2.93 -17.89 91.27
CA LEU A 127 -2.07 -17.18 92.23
C LEU A 127 -0.85 -16.46 91.62
N GLU A 128 -1.13 -15.29 91.02
CA GLU A 128 -0.80 -13.96 91.59
C GLU A 128 -1.52 -12.91 90.71
N ASP A 129 -2.83 -12.77 90.92
CA ASP A 129 -3.77 -12.29 89.88
C ASP A 129 -3.68 -10.79 89.55
N ASN A 130 -3.17 -9.92 90.42
CA ASN A 130 -3.21 -8.48 90.11
C ASN A 130 -2.06 -8.01 89.20
N THR A 131 -0.87 -8.58 89.31
CA THR A 131 0.30 -8.17 88.50
C THR A 131 0.20 -8.70 87.07
N LEU A 132 -0.26 -9.94 86.88
CA LEU A 132 -0.48 -10.52 85.56
C LEU A 132 -1.58 -9.77 84.79
N ILE A 133 -2.69 -9.43 85.46
CA ILE A 133 -3.78 -8.65 84.85
C ILE A 133 -3.30 -7.26 84.44
N THR A 134 -2.50 -6.56 85.25
CA THR A 134 -1.94 -5.26 84.85
C THR A 134 -1.00 -5.37 83.65
N THR A 135 -0.18 -6.42 83.61
CA THR A 135 0.77 -6.65 82.50
C THR A 135 0.00 -6.96 81.20
N LEU A 136 -1.02 -7.81 81.26
CA LEU A 136 -1.89 -8.12 80.13
C LEU A 136 -2.67 -6.90 79.64
N LYS A 137 -3.18 -6.05 80.54
CA LYS A 137 -3.83 -4.79 80.15
C LYS A 137 -2.87 -3.87 79.42
N GLN A 138 -1.65 -3.71 79.92
CA GLN A 138 -0.64 -2.89 79.27
C GLN A 138 -0.26 -3.45 77.88
N GLU A 139 -0.12 -4.77 77.75
CA GLU A 139 0.15 -5.43 76.47
C GLU A 139 -1.02 -5.25 75.48
N ILE A 140 -2.26 -5.34 75.95
CA ILE A 140 -3.46 -5.07 75.12
C ILE A 140 -3.44 -3.61 74.65
N THR A 141 -3.15 -2.65 75.53
CA THR A 141 -3.06 -1.24 75.14
C THR A 141 -1.97 -1.02 74.08
N GLN A 142 -0.76 -1.57 74.29
CA GLN A 142 0.32 -1.49 73.31
C GLN A 142 -0.06 -2.13 71.96
N LYS A 143 -0.72 -3.29 71.98
CA LYS A 143 -1.20 -3.95 70.76
C LYS A 143 -2.27 -3.12 70.05
N ASN A 144 -3.17 -2.48 70.78
CA ASN A 144 -4.18 -1.60 70.19
C ASN A 144 -3.55 -0.35 69.55
N ASP A 145 -2.54 0.25 70.17
CA ASP A 145 -1.81 1.38 69.59
C ASP A 145 -1.08 0.97 68.28
N ILE A 146 -0.50 -0.24 68.24
CA ILE A 146 0.10 -0.80 67.03
C ILE A 146 -0.96 -1.05 65.95
N ILE A 147 -2.11 -1.62 66.32
CA ILE A 147 -3.22 -1.85 65.38
C ILE A 147 -3.68 -0.54 64.77
N PHE A 148 -3.88 0.50 65.58
CA PHE A 148 -4.27 1.82 65.10
C PHE A 148 -3.25 2.41 64.12
N GLY A 149 -1.95 2.32 64.43
CA GLY A 149 -0.90 2.76 63.51
C GLY A 149 -0.85 1.96 62.19
N LEU A 150 -1.16 0.66 62.24
CA LEU A 150 -1.27 -0.17 61.02
C LEU A 150 -2.50 0.20 60.18
N GLU A 151 -3.64 0.49 60.82
CA GLU A 151 -4.87 0.94 60.14
C GLU A 151 -4.63 2.25 59.39
N GLU A 152 -3.93 3.22 59.98
CA GLU A 152 -3.57 4.49 59.33
C GLU A 152 -2.67 4.26 58.09
N VAL A 153 -1.68 3.37 58.20
CA VAL A 153 -0.81 3.02 57.07
C VAL A 153 -1.60 2.32 55.95
N ILE A 154 -2.55 1.44 56.29
CA ILE A 154 -3.41 0.78 55.32
C ILE A 154 -4.27 1.81 54.58
N GLU A 155 -4.92 2.73 55.30
CA GLU A 155 -5.76 3.78 54.70
C GLU A 155 -4.94 4.67 53.75
N LYS A 156 -3.75 5.09 54.18
CA LYS A 156 -2.84 5.87 53.33
C LYS A 156 -2.43 5.11 52.07
N THR A 157 -2.07 3.83 52.21
CA THR A 157 -1.68 2.98 51.08
C THR A 157 -2.84 2.75 50.10
N GLN A 158 -4.07 2.57 50.62
CA GLN A 158 -5.28 2.47 49.79
C GLN A 158 -5.55 3.77 49.02
N GLY A 159 -5.38 4.93 49.66
CA GLY A 159 -5.49 6.23 49.00
C GLY A 159 -4.46 6.42 47.87
N GLU A 160 -3.20 6.02 48.10
CA GLU A 160 -2.15 6.05 47.08
C GLU A 160 -2.44 5.11 45.91
N ASN A 161 -2.92 3.89 46.19
CA ASN A 161 -3.32 2.94 45.15
C ASN A 161 -4.47 3.48 44.29
N LEU A 162 -5.48 4.11 44.90
CA LEU A 162 -6.58 4.73 44.15
C LEU A 162 -6.08 5.88 43.26
N ARG A 163 -5.15 6.70 43.77
CA ARG A 163 -4.51 7.76 42.98
C ARG A 163 -3.73 7.19 41.80
N LEU A 164 -2.95 6.12 42.00
CA LEU A 164 -2.21 5.46 40.92
C LEU A 164 -3.14 4.84 39.89
N GLN A 165 -4.24 4.22 40.32
CA GLN A 165 -5.25 3.66 39.43
C GLN A 165 -5.84 4.73 38.51
N ASN A 166 -6.21 5.90 39.05
CA ASN A 166 -6.72 7.01 38.24
C ASN A 166 -5.69 7.49 37.21
N ILE A 167 -4.40 7.55 37.56
CA ILE A 167 -3.34 7.93 36.61
C ILE A 167 -3.19 6.89 35.49
N VAL A 168 -3.32 5.59 35.80
CA VAL A 168 -3.28 4.53 34.81
C VAL A 168 -4.46 4.62 33.85
N ASP A 169 -5.66 4.90 34.37
CA ASP A 169 -6.88 5.06 33.57
C ASP A 169 -6.78 6.29 32.64
N ASP A 170 -6.30 7.44 33.15
CA ASP A 170 -6.04 8.65 32.35
C ASP A 170 -4.99 8.39 31.25
N LEU A 171 -3.94 7.64 31.55
CA LEU A 171 -2.91 7.28 30.57
C LEU A 171 -3.47 6.33 29.50
N ALA A 172 -4.32 5.39 29.88
CA ALA A 172 -4.98 4.49 28.94
C ALA A 172 -5.90 5.26 27.99
N GLU A 173 -6.70 6.19 28.49
CA GLU A 173 -7.57 7.05 27.66
C GLU A 173 -6.75 7.88 26.66
N ASN A 174 -5.67 8.52 27.13
CA ASN A 174 -4.76 9.27 26.27
C ASN A 174 -4.10 8.39 25.20
N PHE A 175 -3.74 7.15 25.53
CA PHE A 175 -3.17 6.21 24.58
C PHE A 175 -4.17 5.81 23.49
N TYR A 176 -5.43 5.53 23.85
CA TYR A 176 -6.48 5.24 22.87
C TYR A 176 -6.76 6.44 21.95
N LYS A 177 -6.79 7.65 22.51
CA LYS A 177 -6.94 8.88 21.72
C LYS A 177 -5.79 9.04 20.71
N PHE A 178 -4.55 8.86 21.16
CA PHE A 178 -3.37 8.93 20.30
C PHE A 178 -3.38 7.86 19.20
N GLN A 179 -3.80 6.62 19.51
CA GLN A 179 -3.96 5.57 18.49
C GLN A 179 -4.99 5.96 17.43
N ASN A 180 -6.15 6.49 17.84
CA ASN A 180 -7.19 6.91 16.91
C ASN A 180 -6.72 8.07 16.01
N GLU A 181 -6.04 9.08 16.57
CA GLU A 181 -5.48 10.20 15.79
C GLU A 181 -4.42 9.71 14.76
N ASN A 182 -3.58 8.75 15.15
CA ASN A 182 -2.61 8.17 14.22
C ASN A 182 -3.27 7.32 13.13
N LYS A 183 -4.32 6.59 13.47
CA LYS A 183 -5.10 5.82 12.49
C LYS A 183 -5.73 6.76 11.46
N GLU A 184 -6.38 7.84 11.90
CA GLU A 184 -6.98 8.85 11.03
C GLU A 184 -5.93 9.50 10.10
N ARG A 185 -4.76 9.86 10.63
CA ARG A 185 -3.64 10.37 9.82
C ARG A 185 -3.15 9.37 8.77
N THR A 186 -3.11 8.09 9.14
CA THR A 186 -2.67 7.02 8.23
C THR A 186 -3.70 6.83 7.12
N ASP A 187 -4.99 6.86 7.44
CA ASP A 187 -6.07 6.76 6.46
C ASP A 187 -6.05 7.94 5.47
N ILE A 188 -5.82 9.17 5.94
CA ILE A 188 -5.66 10.36 5.08
C ILE A 188 -4.46 10.19 4.13
N LEU A 189 -3.31 9.74 4.63
CA LEU A 189 -2.12 9.52 3.80
C LEU A 189 -2.33 8.40 2.76
N ILE A 190 -3.12 7.37 3.09
CA ILE A 190 -3.50 6.33 2.14
C ILE A 190 -4.37 6.95 1.03
N GLU A 191 -5.37 7.75 1.38
CA GLU A 191 -6.24 8.42 0.41
C GLU A 191 -5.44 9.34 -0.53
N GLU A 192 -4.56 10.19 0.01
CA GLU A 192 -3.68 11.06 -0.80
C GLU A 192 -2.78 10.25 -1.75
N ASN A 193 -2.16 9.17 -1.26
CA ASN A 193 -1.33 8.30 -2.08
C ASN A 193 -2.12 7.61 -3.21
N THR A 194 -3.37 7.22 -2.95
CA THR A 194 -4.23 6.66 -4.00
C THR A 194 -4.56 7.71 -5.07
N GLY A 195 -4.79 8.97 -4.67
CA GLY A 195 -4.99 10.10 -5.59
C GLY A 195 -3.76 10.35 -6.47
N ILE A 196 -2.56 10.39 -5.88
CA ILE A 196 -1.30 10.57 -6.62
C ILE A 196 -1.08 9.43 -7.62
N ARG A 197 -1.31 8.17 -7.22
CA ARG A 197 -1.21 7.02 -8.12
C ARG A 197 -2.16 7.11 -9.31
N ALA A 198 -3.41 7.56 -9.08
CA ALA A 198 -4.37 7.78 -10.16
C ALA A 198 -3.91 8.87 -11.14
N GLN A 199 -3.32 9.96 -10.63
CA GLN A 199 -2.73 11.01 -11.48
C GLN A 199 -1.56 10.50 -12.31
N ILE A 200 -0.63 9.74 -11.71
CA ILE A 200 0.50 9.12 -12.42
C ILE A 200 0.00 8.23 -13.56
N ALA A 201 -0.98 7.36 -13.29
CA ALA A 201 -1.58 6.51 -14.32
C ALA A 201 -2.20 7.33 -15.47
N GLY A 202 -2.84 8.47 -15.15
CA GLY A 202 -3.35 9.40 -16.15
C GLY A 202 -2.25 10.00 -17.04
N TYR A 203 -1.13 10.42 -16.44
CA TYR A 203 0.03 10.92 -17.19
C TYR A 203 0.68 9.85 -18.08
N GLU A 204 0.76 8.61 -17.60
CA GLU A 204 1.28 7.49 -18.39
C GLU A 204 0.41 7.20 -19.62
N GLN A 205 -0.93 7.20 -19.46
CA GLN A 205 -1.85 7.05 -20.59
C GLN A 205 -1.70 8.19 -21.61
N MET A 206 -1.55 9.43 -21.14
CA MET A 206 -1.33 10.58 -22.03
C MET A 206 0.00 10.46 -22.79
N LYS A 207 1.07 10.03 -22.12
CA LYS A 207 2.38 9.78 -22.74
C LYS A 207 2.29 8.71 -23.83
N ILE A 208 1.54 7.63 -23.60
CA ILE A 208 1.31 6.57 -24.61
C ILE A 208 0.61 7.16 -25.84
N ARG A 209 -0.49 7.93 -25.65
CA ARG A 209 -1.21 8.57 -26.77
C ARG A 209 -0.32 9.50 -27.60
N LEU A 210 0.47 10.35 -26.94
CA LEU A 210 1.41 11.24 -27.64
C LEU A 210 2.47 10.45 -28.41
N THR A 211 2.95 9.33 -27.85
CA THR A 211 3.93 8.45 -28.52
C THR A 211 3.33 7.82 -29.79
N GLU A 212 2.08 7.38 -29.73
CA GLU A 212 1.35 6.85 -30.90
C GLU A 212 1.12 7.92 -31.98
N GLU A 213 0.77 9.14 -31.57
CA GLU A 213 0.59 10.27 -32.49
C GLU A 213 1.90 10.64 -33.20
N VAL A 214 3.01 10.72 -32.46
CA VAL A 214 4.35 10.94 -33.04
C VAL A 214 4.71 9.83 -34.03
N ALA A 215 4.42 8.56 -33.72
CA ALA A 215 4.68 7.45 -34.63
C ALA A 215 3.82 7.55 -35.91
N SER A 216 2.55 7.97 -35.79
CA SER A 216 1.65 8.21 -36.93
C SER A 216 2.15 9.34 -37.83
N LEU A 217 2.60 10.45 -37.24
CA LEU A 217 3.17 11.58 -37.96
C LEU A 217 4.46 11.19 -38.69
N LYS A 218 5.35 10.42 -38.04
CA LYS A 218 6.57 9.89 -38.69
C LYS A 218 6.25 9.08 -39.94
N ARG A 219 5.28 8.15 -39.88
CA ARG A 219 4.84 7.38 -41.07
C ARG A 219 4.30 8.28 -42.18
N THR A 220 3.55 9.32 -41.81
CA THR A 220 3.01 10.28 -42.78
C THR A 220 4.13 11.04 -43.48
N ILE A 221 5.16 11.46 -42.73
CA ILE A 221 6.35 12.11 -43.27
C ILE A 221 7.09 11.18 -44.23
N GLU A 222 7.30 9.91 -43.86
CA GLU A 222 7.96 8.92 -44.72
C GLU A 222 7.20 8.72 -46.05
N ILE A 223 5.86 8.62 -46.01
CA ILE A 223 5.02 8.52 -47.21
C ILE A 223 5.17 9.76 -48.09
N LEU A 224 5.18 10.96 -47.48
CA LEU A 224 5.35 12.21 -48.22
C LEU A 224 6.74 12.32 -48.86
N GLN A 225 7.79 11.96 -48.13
CA GLN A 225 9.16 11.91 -48.66
C GLN A 225 9.28 10.95 -49.84
N TYR A 226 8.66 9.77 -49.75
CA TYR A 226 8.60 8.82 -50.86
C TYR A 226 7.90 9.40 -52.09
N LYS A 227 6.76 10.08 -51.91
CA LYS A 227 6.04 10.75 -53.01
C LYS A 227 6.84 11.90 -53.63
N LEU A 228 7.60 12.64 -52.81
CA LEU A 228 8.43 13.74 -53.28
C LEU A 228 9.58 13.22 -54.15
N GLY A 229 10.27 12.17 -53.70
CA GLY A 229 11.33 11.51 -54.48
C GLY A 229 10.80 10.90 -55.79
N LEU A 230 9.56 10.41 -55.80
CA LEU A 230 8.90 9.99 -57.05
C LEU A 230 8.59 11.17 -58.00
N ARG A 231 8.25 12.36 -57.46
CA ARG A 231 8.05 13.57 -58.28
C ARG A 231 9.35 14.09 -58.89
N GLU A 232 10.49 13.98 -58.21
CA GLU A 232 11.80 14.29 -58.80
C GLU A 232 12.16 13.36 -59.97
N ILE A 233 11.64 12.13 -59.97
CA ILE A 233 11.82 11.16 -61.07
C ILE A 233 10.80 11.38 -62.21
N THR A 234 9.64 11.99 -61.93
CA THR A 234 8.55 12.22 -62.90
C THR A 234 8.39 13.67 -63.33
N SER A 235 9.32 14.57 -62.95
CA SER A 235 9.30 15.99 -63.32
C SER A 235 9.57 16.27 -64.80
N GLU A 236 9.52 15.27 -65.67
CA GLU A 236 9.43 15.49 -67.11
C GLU A 236 7.99 15.66 -67.62
N LYS A 237 6.94 15.46 -66.79
CA LYS A 237 5.53 15.81 -67.12
C LYS A 237 4.59 15.53 -65.94
N ILE A 238 4.37 16.47 -65.02
CA ILE A 238 3.15 16.45 -64.18
C ILE A 238 2.55 17.86 -64.10
N GLU A 239 1.35 17.93 -64.65
CA GLU A 239 0.49 19.10 -64.78
C GLU A 239 -0.06 19.59 -63.42
N VAL A 240 -0.45 20.86 -63.45
CA VAL A 240 -0.78 21.82 -62.38
C VAL A 240 -1.92 21.40 -61.41
N TRP A 241 -2.56 20.24 -61.57
CA TRP A 241 -3.86 19.95 -60.95
C TRP A 241 -3.86 19.47 -59.48
N ASP A 242 -2.72 19.24 -58.83
CA ASP A 242 -2.67 18.67 -57.46
C ASP A 242 -2.03 19.60 -56.41
N MET A 243 -1.80 20.87 -56.77
CA MET A 243 -1.22 21.87 -55.84
C MET A 243 -2.27 22.41 -54.85
N GLU A 244 -3.54 22.48 -55.24
CA GLU A 244 -4.59 23.09 -54.42
C GLU A 244 -4.98 22.21 -53.22
N GLY A 245 -5.01 20.90 -53.42
CA GLY A 245 -5.18 19.91 -52.33
C GLY A 245 -3.96 19.83 -51.40
N PHE A 246 -2.77 20.17 -51.87
CA PHE A 246 -1.58 20.29 -51.02
C PHE A 246 -1.65 21.56 -50.16
N MET A 247 -1.99 22.70 -50.76
CA MET A 247 -2.15 23.97 -50.05
C MET A 247 -3.23 23.90 -48.97
N SER A 248 -4.32 23.18 -49.21
CA SER A 248 -5.40 22.98 -48.23
C SER A 248 -4.93 22.19 -47.01
N ARG A 249 -4.17 21.10 -47.23
CA ARG A 249 -3.58 20.28 -46.15
C ARG A 249 -2.50 21.03 -45.36
N LEU A 250 -1.71 21.86 -46.05
CA LEU A 250 -0.71 22.72 -45.39
C LEU A 250 -1.40 23.73 -44.45
N LYS A 251 -2.49 24.35 -44.91
CA LYS A 251 -3.27 25.30 -44.12
C LYS A 251 -3.91 24.65 -42.90
N GLU A 252 -4.43 23.43 -43.03
CA GLU A 252 -4.95 22.65 -41.90
C GLU A 252 -3.85 22.31 -40.89
N SER A 253 -2.69 21.87 -41.37
CA SER A 253 -1.53 21.59 -40.53
C SER A 253 -1.04 22.83 -39.76
N GLU A 254 -1.04 24.01 -40.39
CA GLU A 254 -0.71 25.26 -39.69
C GLU A 254 -1.75 25.66 -38.64
N GLY A 255 -3.03 25.34 -38.88
CA GLY A 255 -4.10 25.51 -37.89
C GLY A 255 -3.84 24.69 -36.64
N LYS A 256 -3.60 23.38 -36.79
CA LYS A 256 -3.28 22.46 -35.68
C LYS A 256 -2.02 22.88 -34.92
N ARG A 257 -0.99 23.34 -35.63
CA ARG A 257 0.23 23.88 -34.99
C ARG A 257 -0.08 25.08 -34.10
N ARG A 258 -0.95 25.99 -34.55
CA ARG A 258 -1.36 27.16 -33.75
C ARG A 258 -2.17 26.76 -32.51
N GLU A 259 -3.09 25.80 -32.64
CA GLU A 259 -3.86 25.27 -31.51
C GLU A 259 -2.93 24.63 -30.46
N LEU A 260 -1.99 23.80 -30.89
CA LEU A 260 -0.98 23.20 -29.99
C LEU A 260 -0.12 24.27 -29.30
N GLN A 261 0.30 25.30 -30.03
CA GLN A 261 1.06 26.42 -29.44
C GLN A 261 0.24 27.15 -28.37
N GLN A 262 -1.07 27.32 -28.59
CA GLN A 262 -1.98 27.96 -27.64
C GLN A 262 -2.16 27.09 -26.38
N VAL A 263 -2.34 25.78 -26.55
CA VAL A 263 -2.41 24.82 -25.42
C VAL A 263 -1.10 24.85 -24.62
N LEU A 264 0.06 24.83 -25.29
CA LEU A 264 1.36 24.91 -24.63
C LEU A 264 1.50 26.20 -23.80
N ASN A 265 1.12 27.34 -24.37
CA ASN A 265 1.15 28.63 -23.67
C ASN A 265 0.19 28.64 -22.47
N SER A 266 -1.02 28.10 -22.61
CA SER A 266 -1.98 28.01 -21.51
C SER A 266 -1.48 27.09 -20.38
N SER A 267 -0.84 25.97 -20.73
CA SER A 267 -0.25 25.04 -19.76
C SER A 267 0.95 25.66 -19.05
N ASN A 268 1.79 26.43 -19.76
CA ASN A 268 2.92 27.13 -19.17
C ASN A 268 2.49 28.23 -18.18
N ASN A 269 1.38 28.92 -18.48
CA ASN A 269 0.77 29.88 -17.56
C ASN A 269 0.20 29.17 -16.31
N SER A 270 -0.50 28.04 -16.49
CA SER A 270 -0.98 27.23 -15.35
C SER A 270 0.17 26.70 -14.49
N TRP A 271 1.31 26.32 -15.10
CA TRP A 271 2.53 25.96 -14.38
C TRP A 271 3.12 27.13 -13.59
N HIS A 272 3.05 28.35 -14.12
CA HIS A 272 3.44 29.55 -13.38
C HIS A 272 2.50 29.79 -12.20
N ASP A 273 1.19 29.58 -12.35
CA ASP A 273 0.23 29.71 -11.26
C ASP A 273 0.44 28.65 -10.15
N ILE A 274 0.82 27.42 -10.52
CA ILE A 274 1.20 26.37 -9.55
C ILE A 274 2.53 26.74 -8.85
N LYS A 275 3.48 27.32 -9.58
CA LYS A 275 4.75 27.82 -9.02
C LYS A 275 4.54 29.05 -8.11
N VAL A 276 3.42 29.77 -8.26
CA VAL A 276 2.99 30.89 -7.39
C VAL A 276 2.42 30.41 -6.05
N ASN A 277 2.43 29.09 -5.77
CA ASN A 277 2.25 28.60 -4.40
C ASN A 277 3.43 28.93 -3.45
N ASN A 278 4.36 29.79 -3.88
CA ASN A 278 5.28 30.55 -3.04
C ASN A 278 4.59 31.24 -1.85
N HIS A 279 3.31 31.62 -1.97
CA HIS A 279 2.60 32.23 -0.83
C HIS A 279 2.36 31.22 0.30
N THR A 280 2.01 29.98 -0.04
CA THR A 280 1.86 28.88 0.93
C THR A 280 3.22 28.46 1.48
N GLN A 281 4.26 28.39 0.63
CA GLN A 281 5.62 28.15 1.11
C GLN A 281 6.08 29.26 2.09
N MET A 282 5.87 30.53 1.75
CA MET A 282 6.23 31.67 2.60
C MET A 282 5.43 31.67 3.91
N TYR A 283 4.16 31.28 3.87
CA TYR A 283 3.32 31.12 5.07
C TYR A 283 3.90 30.03 5.99
N LEU A 284 4.20 28.85 5.43
CA LEU A 284 4.79 27.73 6.17
C LEU A 284 6.17 28.10 6.74
N GLU A 285 7.02 28.80 5.98
CA GLU A 285 8.31 29.28 6.46
C GLU A 285 8.17 30.29 7.61
N LYS A 286 7.16 31.16 7.56
CA LYS A 286 6.87 32.12 8.62
C LYS A 286 6.35 31.43 9.88
N GLU A 287 5.47 30.44 9.74
CA GLU A 287 4.97 29.65 10.85
C GLU A 287 6.08 28.84 11.52
N ASN A 288 6.96 28.22 10.72
CA ASN A 288 8.09 27.45 11.23
C ASN A 288 9.09 28.35 12.00
N LYS A 289 9.37 29.56 11.51
CA LYS A 289 10.16 30.57 12.24
C LYS A 289 9.53 30.95 13.59
N ASN A 290 8.20 31.07 13.64
CA ASN A 290 7.46 31.35 14.87
C ASN A 290 7.49 30.18 15.88
N LEU A 291 7.43 28.94 15.40
CA LEU A 291 7.55 27.76 16.26
C LEU A 291 8.95 27.66 16.87
N ILE A 292 9.99 27.89 16.07
CA ILE A 292 11.39 27.90 16.53
C ILE A 292 11.61 28.96 17.60
N SER A 293 11.10 30.18 17.40
CA SER A 293 11.25 31.26 18.39
C SER A 293 10.55 30.91 19.70
N ARG A 294 9.36 30.29 19.64
CA ARG A 294 8.59 29.86 20.82
C ARG A 294 9.25 28.72 21.59
N VAL A 295 9.82 27.74 20.89
CA VAL A 295 10.62 26.67 21.49
C VAL A 295 11.83 27.27 22.21
N LYS A 296 12.50 28.24 21.60
CA LYS A 296 13.62 28.94 22.22
C LYS A 296 13.20 29.65 23.52
N THR A 297 12.07 30.37 23.51
CA THR A 297 11.57 31.06 24.71
C THR A 297 11.21 30.08 25.83
N LEU A 298 10.56 28.96 25.50
CA LEU A 298 10.24 27.93 26.49
C LEU A 298 11.51 27.28 27.06
N THR A 299 12.53 27.10 26.24
CA THR A 299 13.83 26.55 26.69
C THR A 299 14.52 27.50 27.66
N GLU A 300 14.49 28.81 27.38
CA GLU A 300 15.01 29.86 28.27
C GLU A 300 14.22 29.90 29.59
N GLN A 301 12.89 29.80 29.55
CA GLN A 301 12.05 29.74 30.76
C GLN A 301 12.32 28.50 31.62
N ILE A 302 12.57 27.34 31.00
CA ILE A 302 12.96 26.12 31.73
C ILE A 302 14.34 26.31 32.38
N ALA A 303 15.27 26.97 31.71
CA ALA A 303 16.59 27.28 32.28
C ALA A 303 16.49 28.25 33.46
N GLU A 304 15.65 29.29 33.38
CA GLU A 304 15.41 30.21 34.50
C GLU A 304 14.73 29.51 35.68
N ASN A 305 13.72 28.67 35.42
CA ASN A 305 13.05 27.90 36.47
C ASN A 305 13.95 26.82 37.11
N SER A 306 14.99 26.36 36.40
CA SER A 306 15.96 25.41 36.98
C SER A 306 16.81 26.03 38.10
N GLN A 307 16.89 27.36 38.19
CA GLN A 307 17.59 28.07 39.28
C GLN A 307 16.77 28.14 40.59
N LEU A 308 15.50 27.72 40.59
CA LEU A 308 14.61 27.71 41.77
C LEU A 308 14.57 26.35 42.51
N THR A 309 15.55 25.47 42.28
CA THR A 309 15.54 24.09 42.80
C THR A 309 16.28 23.92 44.13
N ASP A 310 15.82 24.62 45.17
CA ASP A 310 16.11 24.24 46.57
C ASP A 310 15.09 23.22 47.13
N VAL A 311 14.16 22.73 46.29
CA VAL A 311 13.17 21.68 46.66
C VAL A 311 13.76 20.28 46.40
N ALA A 312 15.02 20.06 46.82
CA ALA A 312 15.85 18.94 46.39
C ALA A 312 15.86 17.72 47.33
N GLU A 313 14.88 17.53 48.21
CA GLU A 313 14.93 16.45 49.20
C GLU A 313 13.86 15.36 49.05
N ASP A 314 12.91 15.45 48.11
CA ASP A 314 11.98 14.33 47.88
C ASP A 314 12.67 13.20 47.08
N PRO A 315 12.99 12.05 47.70
CA PRO A 315 13.67 10.94 47.04
C PRO A 315 12.84 10.34 45.90
N TYR A 316 11.51 10.47 45.96
CA TYR A 316 10.61 9.99 44.92
C TYR A 316 10.71 10.84 43.65
N PHE A 317 10.77 12.16 43.81
CA PHE A 317 10.97 13.09 42.70
C PHE A 317 12.33 12.88 42.03
N MET A 318 13.39 12.68 42.82
CA MET A 318 14.73 12.38 42.28
C MET A 318 14.78 11.08 41.47
N LYS A 319 14.05 10.03 41.91
CA LYS A 319 13.95 8.78 41.15
C LYS A 319 13.21 8.98 39.82
N GLN A 320 12.15 9.79 39.79
CA GLN A 320 11.44 10.12 38.55
C GLN A 320 12.31 10.95 37.59
N MET A 321 13.01 11.96 38.11
CA MET A 321 13.93 12.80 37.34
C MET A 321 15.08 11.97 36.76
N HIS A 322 15.62 11.03 37.53
CA HIS A 322 16.63 10.10 37.04
C HIS A 322 16.11 9.22 35.90
N ASN A 323 14.91 8.64 36.04
CA ASN A 323 14.28 7.84 34.99
C ASN A 323 14.01 8.65 33.71
N LEU A 324 13.55 9.90 33.84
CA LEU A 324 13.35 10.81 32.71
C LEU A 324 14.67 11.17 32.03
N SER A 325 15.74 11.38 32.80
CA SER A 325 17.09 11.62 32.27
C SER A 325 17.62 10.42 31.48
N ILE A 326 17.40 9.19 31.96
CA ILE A 326 17.73 7.95 31.22
C ILE A 326 16.92 7.87 29.92
N LYS A 327 15.61 8.13 29.95
CA LYS A 327 14.77 8.13 28.74
C LYS A 327 15.22 9.19 27.74
N LEU A 328 15.57 10.38 28.23
CA LEU A 328 16.03 11.49 27.39
C LEU A 328 17.38 11.20 26.73
N THR A 329 18.32 10.60 27.47
CA THR A 329 19.62 10.19 26.92
C THR A 329 19.47 9.09 25.87
N HIS A 330 18.63 8.08 26.12
CA HIS A 330 18.31 7.05 25.13
C HIS A 330 17.65 7.62 23.87
N ALA A 331 16.72 8.57 24.01
CA ALA A 331 16.08 9.24 22.87
C ALA A 331 17.09 10.07 22.05
N LYS A 332 18.04 10.74 22.72
CA LYS A 332 19.13 11.46 22.04
C LYS A 332 20.05 10.53 21.26
N GLU A 333 20.42 9.38 21.83
CA GLU A 333 21.24 8.39 21.15
C GLU A 333 20.53 7.83 19.90
N LYS A 334 19.24 7.49 20.02
CA LYS A 334 18.41 7.02 18.90
C LYS A 334 18.27 8.07 17.79
N ASN A 335 18.08 9.35 18.15
CA ASN A 335 18.04 10.44 17.16
C ASN A 335 19.39 10.63 16.44
N LYS A 336 20.50 10.44 17.14
CA LYS A 336 21.84 10.49 16.55
C LYS A 336 22.05 9.33 15.57
N GLU A 337 21.60 8.13 15.93
CA GLU A 337 21.63 6.95 15.05
C GLU A 337 20.77 7.16 13.79
N LEU A 338 19.53 7.60 13.94
CA LEU A 338 18.63 7.92 12.82
C LEU A 338 19.22 8.99 11.89
N LYS A 339 19.87 10.01 12.46
CA LYS A 339 20.57 11.02 11.66
C LYS A 339 21.72 10.42 10.85
N GLY A 340 22.49 9.52 11.44
CA GLY A 340 23.54 8.77 10.74
C GLY A 340 23.00 7.89 9.61
N GLN A 341 21.88 7.20 9.85
CA GLN A 341 21.19 6.41 8.81
C GLN A 341 20.69 7.29 7.65
N MET A 342 20.14 8.47 7.94
CA MET A 342 19.74 9.41 6.88
C MET A 342 20.93 9.94 6.07
N GLU A 343 22.05 10.26 6.71
CA GLU A 343 23.25 10.73 6.01
C GLU A 343 23.83 9.61 5.10
N ALA A 344 23.80 8.36 5.55
CA ALA A 344 24.19 7.21 4.74
C ALA A 344 23.28 7.02 3.51
N LEU A 345 21.95 7.03 3.70
CA LEU A 345 20.98 6.95 2.60
C LEU A 345 21.12 8.11 1.61
N LYS A 346 21.42 9.32 2.11
CA LYS A 346 21.66 10.48 1.26
C LYS A 346 22.90 10.29 0.38
N SER A 347 23.98 9.75 0.94
CA SER A 347 25.19 9.42 0.17
C SER A 347 24.94 8.32 -0.86
N GLU A 348 24.13 7.31 -0.52
CA GLU A 348 23.76 6.25 -1.47
C GLU A 348 22.93 6.79 -2.64
N ASN A 349 21.96 7.67 -2.36
CA ASN A 349 21.18 8.35 -3.41
C ASN A 349 22.05 9.20 -4.35
N GLU A 350 23.06 9.90 -3.81
CA GLU A 350 24.01 10.66 -4.61
C GLU A 350 24.82 9.74 -5.55
N GLN A 351 25.20 8.55 -5.09
CA GLN A 351 25.86 7.55 -5.94
C GLN A 351 24.93 7.01 -7.04
N TYR A 352 23.64 6.79 -6.75
CA TYR A 352 22.68 6.35 -7.76
C TYR A 352 22.45 7.41 -8.85
N GLU A 353 22.39 8.70 -8.48
CA GLU A 353 22.28 9.79 -9.46
C GLU A 353 23.50 9.82 -10.40
N ASP A 354 24.72 9.68 -9.87
CA ASP A 354 25.95 9.57 -10.66
C ASP A 354 25.90 8.39 -11.65
N ILE A 355 25.39 7.24 -11.22
CA ILE A 355 25.24 6.05 -12.08
C ILE A 355 24.22 6.32 -13.20
N ILE A 356 23.08 6.92 -12.87
CA ILE A 356 22.03 7.27 -13.84
C ILE A 356 22.56 8.25 -14.88
N GLU A 357 23.36 9.24 -14.48
CA GLU A 357 23.94 10.22 -15.39
C GLU A 357 24.95 9.57 -16.36
N ARG A 358 25.77 8.63 -15.88
CA ARG A 358 26.65 7.83 -16.75
C ARG A 358 25.88 7.03 -17.79
N TYR A 359 24.81 6.34 -17.39
CA TYR A 359 23.96 5.59 -18.33
C TYR A 359 23.29 6.48 -19.37
N ARG A 360 22.83 7.68 -18.98
CA ARG A 360 22.27 8.66 -19.93
C ARG A 360 23.30 9.09 -20.97
N ASN A 361 24.54 9.36 -20.53
CA ASN A 361 25.61 9.74 -21.43
C ASN A 361 25.99 8.62 -22.41
N ASP A 362 26.04 7.37 -21.95
CA ASP A 362 26.33 6.21 -22.80
C ASP A 362 25.21 5.94 -23.81
N LEU A 363 23.95 6.07 -23.41
CA LEU A 363 22.81 5.99 -24.32
C LEU A 363 22.84 7.10 -25.38
N SER A 364 23.25 8.32 -25.00
CA SER A 364 23.39 9.43 -25.95
C SER A 364 24.47 9.14 -26.99
N LYS A 365 25.65 8.63 -26.56
CA LYS A 365 26.72 8.23 -27.48
C LYS A 365 26.29 7.12 -28.43
N GLN A 366 25.60 6.10 -27.91
CA GLN A 366 25.06 5.03 -28.76
C GLN A 366 24.02 5.53 -29.75
N ALA A 367 23.21 6.54 -29.39
CA ALA A 367 22.25 7.14 -30.30
C ALA A 367 22.94 7.89 -31.46
N GLU A 368 24.04 8.59 -31.18
CA GLU A 368 24.87 9.25 -32.19
C GLU A 368 25.53 8.22 -33.13
N GLU A 369 26.17 7.18 -32.59
CA GLU A 369 26.79 6.10 -33.36
C GLU A 369 25.77 5.37 -34.28
N ASN A 370 24.57 5.09 -33.75
CA ASN A 370 23.51 4.47 -34.54
C ASN A 370 22.96 5.39 -35.63
N SER A 371 22.97 6.71 -35.43
CA SER A 371 22.57 7.70 -36.43
C SER A 371 23.53 7.69 -37.62
N ASP A 372 24.84 7.64 -37.35
CA ASP A 372 25.88 7.56 -38.37
C ASP A 372 25.83 6.24 -39.15
N LEU A 373 25.66 5.11 -38.45
CA LEU A 373 25.46 3.80 -39.07
C LEU A 373 24.21 3.77 -39.97
N SER A 374 23.11 4.38 -39.54
CA SER A 374 21.88 4.49 -40.34
C SER A 374 22.09 5.32 -41.61
N GLY A 375 22.86 6.41 -41.54
CA GLY A 375 23.28 7.19 -42.70
C GLY A 375 24.11 6.38 -43.71
N GLN A 376 25.05 5.58 -43.22
CA GLN A 376 25.85 4.68 -44.05
C GLN A 376 25.02 3.53 -44.66
N LEU A 377 24.06 2.98 -43.90
CA LEU A 377 23.18 1.91 -44.40
C LEU A 377 22.25 2.43 -45.52
N LYS A 378 21.69 3.63 -45.36
CA LYS A 378 20.82 4.26 -46.37
C LYS A 378 21.56 4.51 -47.69
N SER A 379 22.82 4.90 -47.63
CA SER A 379 23.64 5.10 -48.83
C SER A 379 24.03 3.77 -49.50
N ALA A 380 24.23 2.69 -48.73
CA ALA A 380 24.47 1.34 -49.27
C ALA A 380 23.22 0.66 -49.86
N LEU A 381 22.04 0.87 -49.26
CA LEU A 381 20.77 0.23 -49.66
C LEU A 381 20.13 0.80 -50.93
N GLY A 382 20.61 1.94 -51.46
CA GLY A 382 20.12 2.55 -52.70
C GLY A 382 20.33 1.73 -53.98
N LYS A 383 20.90 0.51 -53.91
CA LYS A 383 21.25 -0.31 -55.09
C LYS A 383 20.72 -1.76 -55.08
N ILE A 384 19.80 -2.12 -54.19
CA ILE A 384 19.22 -3.49 -54.21
C ILE A 384 17.93 -3.49 -55.06
N PRO A 385 17.87 -4.20 -56.20
CA PRO A 385 16.65 -4.35 -56.98
C PRO A 385 15.59 -5.04 -56.11
N LYS A 386 14.42 -4.41 -55.98
CA LYS A 386 13.27 -4.91 -55.22
C LYS A 386 12.92 -6.31 -55.71
N ARG A 387 13.23 -7.31 -54.90
CA ARG A 387 12.84 -8.69 -55.13
C ARG A 387 11.35 -8.76 -54.80
N ASP A 388 10.52 -9.08 -55.79
CA ASP A 388 9.09 -9.26 -55.60
C ASP A 388 8.86 -10.36 -54.56
N GLU A 389 8.57 -9.96 -53.31
CA GLU A 389 8.17 -10.88 -52.27
C GLU A 389 6.87 -11.56 -52.73
N LYS A 390 6.90 -12.90 -52.78
CA LYS A 390 5.73 -13.71 -53.11
C LYS A 390 4.66 -13.48 -52.04
N VAL A 391 3.77 -12.53 -52.28
CA VAL A 391 2.66 -12.22 -51.37
C VAL A 391 1.72 -13.43 -51.34
N ASP A 392 1.45 -13.90 -50.13
CA ASP A 392 0.51 -14.98 -49.84
C ASP A 392 -0.87 -14.69 -50.48
N PRO A 393 -1.44 -15.63 -51.26
CA PRO A 393 -2.73 -15.44 -51.91
C PRO A 393 -3.86 -15.14 -50.92
N ILE A 394 -3.80 -15.65 -49.69
CA ILE A 394 -4.81 -15.41 -48.65
C ILE A 394 -4.72 -13.96 -48.15
N ASP A 395 -3.50 -13.42 -47.95
CA ASP A 395 -3.30 -12.02 -47.59
C ASP A 395 -3.85 -11.09 -48.67
N LYS A 396 -3.62 -11.43 -49.94
CA LYS A 396 -4.14 -10.65 -51.06
C LYS A 396 -5.67 -10.65 -51.07
N ALA A 397 -6.29 -11.81 -50.87
CA ALA A 397 -7.74 -11.95 -50.83
C ALA A 397 -8.37 -11.23 -49.62
N LEU A 398 -7.77 -11.33 -48.43
CA LEU A 398 -8.24 -10.61 -47.24
C LEU A 398 -8.10 -9.09 -47.42
N LYS A 399 -6.95 -8.60 -47.90
CA LYS A 399 -6.74 -7.18 -48.18
C LYS A 399 -7.75 -6.64 -49.19
N GLN A 400 -8.02 -7.41 -50.25
CA GLN A 400 -9.01 -7.05 -51.27
C GLN A 400 -10.41 -7.01 -50.67
N TYR A 401 -10.82 -8.05 -49.95
CA TYR A 401 -12.13 -8.12 -49.30
C TYR A 401 -12.38 -6.93 -48.36
N PHE A 402 -11.44 -6.59 -47.47
CA PHE A 402 -11.59 -5.45 -46.55
C PHE A 402 -11.58 -4.08 -47.25
N LYS A 403 -10.87 -3.98 -48.37
CA LYS A 403 -10.88 -2.79 -49.22
C LYS A 403 -12.25 -2.60 -49.87
N ASP A 404 -12.84 -3.69 -50.39
CA ASP A 404 -14.15 -3.66 -51.05
C ASP A 404 -15.29 -3.38 -50.05
N THR A 405 -15.20 -3.90 -48.82
CA THR A 405 -16.17 -3.63 -47.75
C THR A 405 -15.93 -2.32 -46.99
N GLN A 406 -14.89 -1.55 -47.33
CA GLN A 406 -14.47 -0.32 -46.63
C GLN A 406 -14.31 -0.47 -45.11
N SER A 407 -13.91 -1.65 -44.63
CA SER A 407 -13.76 -1.92 -43.19
C SER A 407 -12.31 -2.21 -42.83
N LYS A 408 -11.90 -1.84 -41.61
CA LYS A 408 -10.54 -2.10 -41.13
C LYS A 408 -10.35 -3.60 -40.91
N ASN A 409 -9.28 -4.18 -41.47
CA ASN A 409 -8.92 -5.58 -41.26
C ASN A 409 -8.59 -5.84 -39.77
N PRO A 410 -9.36 -6.65 -39.03
CA PRO A 410 -9.10 -6.95 -37.63
C PRO A 410 -8.20 -8.17 -37.42
N PHE A 411 -7.76 -8.84 -38.49
CA PHE A 411 -6.95 -10.05 -38.42
C PHE A 411 -5.44 -9.74 -38.42
N VAL A 412 -4.70 -10.36 -37.50
CA VAL A 412 -3.24 -10.25 -37.41
C VAL A 412 -2.60 -11.54 -37.91
N LYS A 413 -1.76 -11.49 -38.95
CA LYS A 413 -1.10 -12.68 -39.50
C LYS A 413 -0.10 -13.26 -38.51
N ILE A 414 -0.17 -14.57 -38.29
CA ILE A 414 0.82 -15.32 -37.51
C ILE A 414 1.69 -16.16 -38.45
N ALA A 415 1.04 -16.89 -39.36
CA ALA A 415 1.68 -17.75 -40.35
C ALA A 415 0.86 -17.77 -41.64
N GLU A 416 1.35 -18.43 -42.68
CA GLU A 416 0.61 -18.64 -43.94
C GLU A 416 -0.73 -19.34 -43.65
N GLY A 417 -1.84 -18.68 -44.00
CA GLY A 417 -3.19 -19.16 -43.70
C GLY A 417 -3.59 -19.16 -42.21
N ILE A 418 -2.80 -18.59 -41.28
CA ILE A 418 -3.15 -18.56 -39.84
C ILE A 418 -3.10 -17.13 -39.31
N TYR A 419 -4.21 -16.70 -38.70
CA TYR A 419 -4.40 -15.33 -38.23
C TYR A 419 -5.02 -15.31 -36.82
N ASN A 420 -4.77 -14.23 -36.08
CA ASN A 420 -5.43 -13.94 -34.81
C ASN A 420 -6.58 -12.96 -35.01
N TYR A 421 -7.66 -13.18 -34.27
CA TYR A 421 -8.78 -12.26 -34.11
C TYR A 421 -9.14 -12.15 -32.63
N GLY A 422 -8.73 -11.05 -32.00
CA GLY A 422 -8.69 -10.95 -30.54
C GLY A 422 -7.83 -12.08 -29.95
N ASN A 423 -8.39 -12.85 -29.02
CA ASN A 423 -7.71 -13.97 -28.36
C ASN A 423 -7.88 -15.32 -29.07
N LYS A 424 -8.44 -15.34 -30.29
CA LYS A 424 -8.72 -16.57 -31.04
C LYS A 424 -7.77 -16.72 -32.22
N ARG A 425 -7.14 -17.89 -32.32
CA ARG A 425 -6.35 -18.32 -33.46
C ARG A 425 -7.26 -18.96 -34.51
N LEU A 426 -7.19 -18.47 -35.73
CA LEU A 426 -8.05 -18.84 -36.85
C LEU A 426 -7.21 -19.35 -38.03
N ALA A 427 -7.72 -20.38 -38.71
CA ALA A 427 -7.15 -20.87 -39.96
C ALA A 427 -8.03 -20.42 -41.14
N PHE A 428 -7.42 -19.80 -42.13
CA PHE A 428 -8.04 -19.32 -43.35
C PHE A 428 -7.73 -20.24 -44.51
N ASN A 429 -8.67 -20.34 -45.44
CA ASN A 429 -8.51 -21.04 -46.69
C ASN A 429 -9.21 -20.27 -47.82
N LEU A 430 -8.84 -20.54 -49.07
CA LEU A 430 -9.48 -19.94 -50.24
C LEU A 430 -10.44 -20.96 -50.88
N LYS A 431 -11.71 -20.58 -51.02
CA LYS A 431 -12.71 -21.36 -51.76
C LYS A 431 -13.22 -20.49 -52.90
N ASN A 432 -12.90 -20.88 -54.14
CA ASN A 432 -13.24 -20.13 -55.36
C ASN A 432 -12.76 -18.67 -55.31
N GLY A 433 -11.57 -18.43 -54.74
CA GLY A 433 -10.99 -17.08 -54.59
C GLY A 433 -11.57 -16.26 -53.44
N ILE A 434 -12.57 -16.77 -52.72
CA ILE A 434 -13.17 -16.09 -51.57
C ILE A 434 -12.54 -16.65 -50.28
N PRO A 435 -12.05 -15.77 -49.36
CA PRO A 435 -11.49 -16.23 -48.10
C PRO A 435 -12.59 -16.80 -47.20
N VAL A 436 -12.35 -17.98 -46.62
CA VAL A 436 -13.22 -18.64 -45.64
C VAL A 436 -12.41 -19.02 -44.39
N VAL A 437 -13.05 -18.94 -43.22
CA VAL A 437 -12.43 -19.25 -41.93
C VAL A 437 -12.92 -20.61 -41.42
N ARG A 438 -12.00 -21.44 -40.91
CA ARG A 438 -12.33 -22.73 -40.28
C ARG A 438 -12.94 -22.50 -38.89
N VAL A 439 -14.15 -23.01 -38.64
CA VAL A 439 -14.83 -22.95 -37.34
C VAL A 439 -15.43 -24.30 -36.97
N GLY A 440 -15.14 -24.82 -35.77
CA GLY A 440 -15.91 -25.88 -35.09
C GLY A 440 -16.34 -27.13 -35.89
N GLY A 441 -15.64 -27.50 -36.97
CA GLY A 441 -15.99 -28.62 -37.85
C GLY A 441 -16.29 -28.25 -39.31
N GLY A 442 -16.55 -26.98 -39.62
CA GLY A 442 -16.86 -26.45 -40.94
C GLY A 442 -15.97 -25.30 -41.39
N TYR A 443 -16.31 -24.71 -42.53
CA TYR A 443 -15.78 -23.42 -42.99
C TYR A 443 -16.93 -22.42 -43.04
N MET A 444 -16.66 -21.17 -42.71
CA MET A 444 -17.64 -20.09 -42.67
C MET A 444 -17.09 -18.87 -43.41
N PHE A 445 -17.96 -18.04 -43.99
CA PHE A 445 -17.52 -16.81 -44.66
C PHE A 445 -17.04 -15.77 -43.64
N VAL A 446 -16.14 -14.87 -44.06
CA VAL A 446 -15.59 -13.82 -43.19
C VAL A 446 -16.69 -12.89 -42.68
N ASP A 447 -17.69 -12.56 -43.51
CA ASP A 447 -18.84 -11.74 -43.10
C ASP A 447 -19.64 -12.37 -41.96
N GLU A 448 -19.93 -13.67 -42.08
CA GLU A 448 -20.71 -14.42 -41.09
C GLU A 448 -19.93 -14.55 -39.78
N PHE A 449 -18.62 -14.82 -39.89
CA PHE A 449 -17.72 -14.84 -38.75
C PHE A 449 -17.72 -13.51 -38.01
N LEU A 450 -17.52 -12.40 -38.72
CA LEU A 450 -17.50 -11.08 -38.10
C LEU A 450 -18.86 -10.71 -37.49
N LYS A 451 -19.98 -11.06 -38.13
CA LYS A 451 -21.32 -10.83 -37.55
C LYS A 451 -21.54 -11.60 -36.26
N MET A 452 -21.13 -12.86 -36.20
CA MET A 452 -21.28 -13.70 -35.00
C MET A 452 -20.41 -13.25 -33.85
N TYR A 453 -19.19 -12.78 -34.11
CA TYR A 453 -18.22 -12.48 -33.06
C TYR A 453 -18.08 -10.99 -32.73
N ASN A 454 -18.37 -10.04 -33.63
CA ASN A 454 -18.31 -8.61 -33.32
C ASN A 454 -19.38 -8.18 -32.29
N THR A 455 -20.53 -8.84 -32.23
CA THR A 455 -21.58 -8.56 -31.24
C THR A 455 -21.12 -8.81 -29.80
N HIS A 456 -20.15 -9.72 -29.61
CA HIS A 456 -19.58 -10.00 -28.30
C HIS A 456 -18.47 -9.02 -27.88
N TYR A 457 -17.83 -8.32 -28.83
CA TYR A 457 -16.80 -7.31 -28.50
C TYR A 457 -17.42 -5.97 -28.10
N LYS A 458 -18.50 -5.53 -28.75
CA LYS A 458 -19.14 -4.23 -28.43
C LYS A 458 -19.79 -4.18 -27.04
N LYS A 459 -20.22 -5.31 -26.48
CA LYS A 459 -20.92 -5.35 -25.18
C LYS A 459 -19.99 -5.46 -23.98
N LYS A 460 -18.67 -5.52 -24.19
CA LYS A 460 -17.67 -5.79 -23.14
C LYS A 460 -16.64 -4.67 -22.95
N GLU A 461 -16.71 -3.59 -23.73
CA GLU A 461 -15.77 -2.46 -23.64
C GLU A 461 -16.30 -1.25 -22.83
N GLU A 462 -17.56 -1.28 -22.34
CA GLU A 462 -18.12 -0.20 -21.48
C GLU A 462 -18.07 -0.47 -19.97
N THR A 463 -17.36 -1.50 -19.52
CA THR A 463 -17.01 -1.63 -18.09
C THR A 463 -15.51 -1.54 -17.91
N PRO A 464 -15.01 -0.64 -17.02
CA PRO A 464 -13.59 -0.62 -16.68
C PRO A 464 -13.21 -2.01 -16.16
N ILE A 465 -12.17 -2.58 -16.75
CA ILE A 465 -11.62 -3.87 -16.35
C ILE A 465 -11.10 -3.73 -14.91
N ARG A 466 -11.93 -4.15 -13.96
CA ARG A 466 -11.52 -4.57 -12.62
C ARG A 466 -11.06 -6.02 -12.74
N SER A 467 -9.76 -6.23 -12.73
CA SER A 467 -9.13 -7.54 -12.73
C SER A 467 -9.29 -8.23 -11.37
N GLN A 468 -10.20 -9.20 -11.26
CA GLN A 468 -10.22 -10.24 -10.20
C GLN A 468 -10.80 -11.51 -10.86
N SER A 469 -9.97 -12.53 -11.12
CA SER A 469 -9.59 -13.65 -10.24
C SER A 469 -10.73 -14.62 -9.98
N LEU A 470 -10.41 -15.89 -10.22
CA LEU A 470 -11.28 -17.06 -10.12
C LEU A 470 -11.84 -17.24 -8.70
N GLU A 471 -13.17 -17.32 -8.58
CA GLU A 471 -13.81 -18.05 -7.50
C GLU A 471 -14.96 -18.89 -8.04
N SER A 472 -14.83 -20.19 -7.82
CA SER A 472 -15.77 -21.24 -8.14
C SER A 472 -16.96 -21.24 -7.17
N LYS A 473 -18.15 -21.34 -7.74
CA LYS A 473 -19.44 -21.49 -7.06
C LYS A 473 -19.54 -22.82 -6.31
N SER A 474 -20.00 -22.75 -5.06
CA SER A 474 -20.75 -23.83 -4.41
C SER A 474 -22.10 -23.27 -3.95
N GLN A 475 -23.17 -23.83 -4.51
CA GLN A 475 -24.56 -23.54 -4.18
C GLN A 475 -24.95 -24.25 -2.89
N SER A 476 -25.53 -23.55 -1.91
CA SER A 476 -26.49 -24.16 -1.01
C SER A 476 -27.52 -23.14 -0.54
N THR A 477 -28.76 -23.44 -0.88
CA THR A 477 -30.03 -22.80 -0.53
C THR A 477 -30.24 -22.64 0.97
N LEU A 478 -30.64 -21.45 1.42
CA LEU A 478 -31.45 -21.27 2.63
C LEU A 478 -32.44 -20.12 2.44
N ARG A 479 -33.72 -20.50 2.48
CA ARG A 479 -34.91 -19.65 2.51
C ARG A 479 -34.92 -18.81 3.79
N ILE A 480 -35.09 -17.50 3.70
CA ILE A 480 -35.79 -16.72 4.74
C ILE A 480 -36.70 -15.70 4.06
N LYS A 481 -37.98 -15.76 4.45
CA LYS A 481 -39.08 -14.84 4.09
C LYS A 481 -38.87 -13.48 4.77
N GLY A 482 -39.18 -12.41 4.07
CA GLY A 482 -39.39 -11.09 4.66
C GLY A 482 -40.02 -10.14 3.65
N LYS A 483 -41.36 -10.09 3.62
CA LYS A 483 -42.15 -8.95 3.10
C LYS A 483 -41.97 -7.78 4.08
N VAL A 484 -41.84 -6.56 3.59
CA VAL A 484 -42.70 -5.41 3.92
C VAL A 484 -42.51 -4.35 2.83
N ASP A 485 -43.64 -3.85 2.35
CA ASP A 485 -43.85 -2.82 1.33
C ASP A 485 -43.41 -1.42 1.80
N ASN A 486 -42.97 -0.56 0.88
CA ASN A 486 -43.72 0.66 0.55
C ASN A 486 -43.00 1.59 -0.44
N GLU A 487 -43.84 2.13 -1.30
CA GLU A 487 -43.63 3.07 -2.39
C GLU A 487 -43.11 4.43 -1.92
N SER A 488 -42.31 5.10 -2.76
CA SER A 488 -42.68 6.43 -3.28
C SER A 488 -41.73 6.89 -4.37
N GLU A 489 -42.33 7.16 -5.52
CA GLU A 489 -41.83 7.97 -6.63
C GLU A 489 -41.60 9.41 -6.15
N ILE A 490 -40.44 10.02 -6.43
CA ILE A 490 -40.35 11.48 -6.64
C ILE A 490 -39.39 11.79 -7.80
N LYS A 491 -40.05 12.06 -8.93
CA LYS A 491 -39.81 13.06 -9.98
C LYS A 491 -38.46 13.82 -10.02
N THR A 492 -37.89 13.74 -11.21
CA THR A 492 -37.06 14.73 -11.89
C THR A 492 -37.60 16.16 -11.78
N ASN A 493 -36.71 17.13 -11.54
CA ASN A 493 -36.85 18.50 -12.03
C ASN A 493 -35.46 19.08 -12.33
N GLU A 494 -35.26 19.43 -13.59
CA GLU A 494 -34.38 20.51 -14.04
C GLU A 494 -34.82 21.84 -13.37
N ILE A 495 -33.88 22.77 -13.18
CA ILE A 495 -34.00 24.23 -13.44
C ILE A 495 -32.74 24.94 -12.91
N ASP A 496 -32.05 25.59 -13.85
CA ASP A 496 -31.37 26.88 -13.83
C ASP A 496 -30.45 27.33 -12.68
N SER A 497 -29.18 27.53 -13.07
CA SER A 497 -28.30 28.62 -12.59
C SER A 497 -28.96 29.99 -12.84
N PRO A 498 -28.75 31.03 -11.98
CA PRO A 498 -27.42 31.65 -11.90
C PRO A 498 -27.03 32.33 -10.56
N GLY A 499 -25.71 32.52 -10.40
CA GLY A 499 -25.12 33.76 -9.88
C GLY A 499 -25.37 34.15 -8.42
N GLY A 500 -24.34 33.96 -7.57
CA GLY A 500 -24.29 34.58 -6.24
C GLY A 500 -22.86 34.65 -5.72
N GLY A 501 -22.26 35.83 -5.77
CA GLY A 501 -20.94 36.11 -5.21
C GLY A 501 -20.95 36.00 -3.69
N ASN A 502 -19.96 35.29 -3.14
CA ASN A 502 -19.78 35.21 -1.70
C ASN A 502 -18.93 36.38 -1.21
N GLU A 503 -19.61 37.33 -0.56
CA GLU A 503 -18.99 38.30 0.35
C GLU A 503 -18.35 37.58 1.54
N ILE A 504 -17.07 37.90 1.78
CA ILE A 504 -16.32 37.50 2.97
C ILE A 504 -16.86 38.29 4.16
N LYS A 505 -17.68 37.65 5.00
CA LYS A 505 -18.05 38.19 6.32
C LYS A 505 -16.86 38.10 7.28
N ILE A 506 -16.25 39.26 7.55
CA ILE A 506 -15.28 39.48 8.61
C ILE A 506 -15.98 39.28 9.96
N LEU A 507 -15.65 38.20 10.67
CA LEU A 507 -16.09 37.96 12.04
C LEU A 507 -15.34 38.90 13.01
N LYS A 508 -16.12 39.67 13.76
CA LYS A 508 -15.69 40.63 14.78
C LYS A 508 -15.00 39.92 15.95
N ARG A 509 -13.89 40.49 16.40
CA ARG A 509 -13.13 40.15 17.60
C ARG A 509 -14.01 40.20 18.86
N VAL A 510 -13.89 39.18 19.70
CA VAL A 510 -14.34 39.16 21.11
C VAL A 510 -13.27 39.85 21.98
N PRO A 511 -13.61 40.72 22.95
CA PRO A 511 -12.62 41.34 23.81
C PRO A 511 -12.16 40.38 24.93
N ARG A 512 -10.83 40.35 25.14
CA ARG A 512 -10.19 39.74 26.31
C ARG A 512 -10.61 40.47 27.58
N GLN A 513 -11.17 39.74 28.55
CA GLN A 513 -11.19 40.19 29.93
C GLN A 513 -9.79 40.05 30.52
N VAL A 514 -9.34 41.16 31.10
CA VAL A 514 -8.10 41.31 31.85
C VAL A 514 -8.42 41.00 33.31
N PHE A 515 -7.74 40.02 33.89
CA PHE A 515 -7.56 39.95 35.34
C PHE A 515 -6.19 40.58 35.66
N ILE A 516 -6.19 41.54 36.58
CA ILE A 516 -5.00 42.09 37.25
C ILE A 516 -5.20 41.87 38.75
N PRO A 517 -4.12 41.88 39.52
CA PRO A 517 -3.48 40.74 40.17
C PRO A 517 -4.21 40.21 41.41
#